data_AF-A0A6N3DZN4-F1
#
_entry.id   AF-A0A6N3DZN4-F1
#
_cell.length_a   1.000
_cell.length_b   1.000
_cell.length_c   1.000
_cell.angle_alpha   90.00
_cell.angle_beta   90.00
_cell.angle_gamma   90.00
#
_symmetry.space_group_name_H-M   'P 1'
#
loop_
_entity.id
_entity.type
_entity.pdbx_description
1 polymer ?
#
loop_
_entity_poly.entity_id
_entity_poly.type
_entity_poly.pdbx_seq_one_letter_code
_entity_poly.pdbx_strand_id
1 'polypeptide(L)'
;MVFIPINHLDNYVRPLKCLNDQGGRVNITVGRNIYNDDTVYPIAFNNLQSVNIINIADILDQDGWVTSAIKSITNLKFTYMTAQNSVTGISWIAIGN
;
A
#
# COMPACT_ATOMS: atom_id res chain seq x y z
N MET A 1 11.42 29.17 -34.92
CA MET A 1 11.38 28.19 -33.80
C MET A 1 10.48 28.76 -32.73
N VAL A 2 9.31 28.17 -32.50
CA VAL A 2 8.37 28.65 -31.47
C VAL A 2 8.78 28.00 -30.15
N PHE A 3 9.28 28.82 -29.22
CA PHE A 3 9.51 28.38 -27.84
C PHE A 3 8.15 28.30 -27.16
N ILE A 4 7.68 27.08 -26.88
CA ILE A 4 6.54 26.86 -25.99
C ILE A 4 7.07 27.06 -24.57
N PRO A 5 6.64 28.09 -23.82
CA PRO A 5 7.04 28.25 -22.43
C PRO A 5 6.33 27.13 -21.65
N ILE A 6 7.08 26.13 -21.19
CA ILE A 6 6.58 25.16 -20.23
C ILE A 6 6.42 25.94 -18.93
N ASN A 7 5.20 26.03 -18.41
CA ASN A 7 4.92 26.85 -17.25
C ASN A 7 5.56 26.18 -16.02
N HIS A 8 6.21 26.95 -15.15
CA HIS A 8 6.83 26.42 -13.94
C HIS A 8 5.80 25.75 -13.01
N LEU A 9 4.51 26.07 -13.19
CA LEU A 9 3.34 25.44 -12.57
C LEU A 9 3.09 23.99 -13.02
N ASP A 10 3.39 23.65 -14.28
CA ASP A 10 3.24 22.28 -14.80
C ASP A 10 4.19 21.30 -14.07
N ASN A 11 5.27 21.84 -13.52
CA ASN A 11 6.23 21.12 -12.69
C ASN A 11 5.75 20.90 -11.25
N TYR A 12 4.70 21.59 -10.77
CA TYR A 12 4.06 21.35 -9.46
C TYR A 12 2.90 20.36 -9.55
N VAL A 13 2.29 20.20 -10.73
CA VAL A 13 1.28 19.16 -10.98
C VAL A 13 1.87 17.75 -10.83
N ARG A 14 3.14 17.56 -11.17
CA ARG A 14 3.86 16.28 -11.02
C ARG A 14 4.12 15.91 -9.54
N PRO A 15 4.60 16.81 -8.67
CA PRO A 15 4.65 16.64 -7.21
C PRO A 15 3.29 16.40 -6.55
N LEU A 16 2.23 17.08 -7.01
CA LEU A 16 0.88 16.83 -6.49
C LEU A 16 0.38 15.43 -6.86
N LYS A 17 0.78 14.92 -8.03
CA LYS A 17 0.48 13.55 -8.44
C LYS A 17 1.22 12.51 -7.59
N CYS A 18 2.49 12.73 -7.24
CA CYS A 18 3.19 11.84 -6.29
C CYS A 18 2.71 12.00 -4.84
N LEU A 19 1.97 13.07 -4.50
CA LEU A 19 1.24 13.16 -3.22
C LEU A 19 0.00 12.25 -3.21
N ASN A 20 -0.53 11.93 -4.39
CA ASN A 20 -1.63 11.00 -4.59
C ASN A 20 -1.18 9.53 -4.62
N ASP A 21 0.12 9.25 -4.64
CA ASP A 21 0.65 7.89 -4.59
C ASP A 21 1.42 7.71 -3.28
N GLN A 22 1.00 6.76 -2.46
CA GLN A 22 1.60 6.51 -1.14
C GLN A 22 2.01 5.05 -1.05
N GLY A 23 3.14 4.77 -0.42
CA GLY A 23 3.62 3.41 -0.25
C GLY A 23 4.45 3.26 1.01
N GLY A 24 4.64 2.02 1.43
CA GLY A 24 5.40 1.75 2.64
C GLY A 24 5.61 0.27 2.90
N ARG A 25 6.35 -0.01 3.97
CA ARG A 25 6.56 -1.34 4.51
C ARG A 25 6.08 -1.38 5.94
N VAL A 26 5.34 -2.42 6.30
CA VAL A 26 4.88 -2.66 7.67
C VAL A 26 5.38 -4.02 8.10
N ASN A 27 6.04 -4.09 9.25
CA ASN A 27 6.40 -5.38 9.85
C ASN A 27 5.16 -5.92 10.56
N ILE A 28 4.83 -7.18 10.28
CA ILE A 28 3.69 -7.86 10.88
C ILE A 28 4.18 -9.15 11.52
N THR A 29 3.50 -9.62 12.56
CA THR A 29 3.82 -10.90 13.18
C THR A 29 2.60 -11.79 13.08
N VAL A 30 2.63 -12.73 12.14
CA VAL A 30 1.55 -13.71 11.94
C VAL A 30 1.96 -14.99 12.65
N GLY A 31 1.56 -15.10 13.91
CA GLY A 31 1.85 -16.28 14.75
C GLY A 31 0.86 -17.43 14.49
N ARG A 32 0.24 -17.95 15.56
CA ARG A 32 -0.75 -19.03 15.44
C ARG A 32 -2.15 -18.58 14.96
N ASN A 33 -2.40 -17.28 14.94
CA ASN A 33 -3.71 -16.69 14.63
C ASN A 33 -3.65 -15.88 13.33
N ILE A 34 -4.82 -15.61 12.75
CA ILE A 34 -4.99 -14.71 11.62
C ILE A 34 -4.53 -13.30 12.02
N TYR A 35 -3.64 -12.69 11.24
CA TYR A 35 -3.37 -11.26 11.33
C TYR A 35 -4.51 -10.50 10.66
N ASN A 36 -5.01 -9.45 11.31
CA ASN A 36 -6.09 -8.60 10.81
C ASN A 36 -5.95 -7.24 11.49
N ASP A 37 -5.21 -6.34 10.85
CA ASP A 37 -4.92 -5.02 11.41
C ASP A 37 -4.86 -3.95 10.32
N ASP A 38 -4.97 -2.72 10.75
CA ASP A 38 -5.02 -1.54 9.92
C ASP A 38 -3.62 -1.01 9.59
N THR A 39 -3.47 -0.45 8.40
CA THR A 39 -2.34 0.40 8.02
C THR A 39 -2.89 1.75 7.60
N VAL A 40 -2.49 2.79 8.34
CA VAL A 40 -2.92 4.17 8.14
C VAL A 40 -2.03 4.82 7.09
N TYR A 41 -2.65 5.52 6.14
CA TYR A 41 -1.89 6.29 5.16
C TYR A 41 -1.26 7.51 5.83
N PRO A 42 -0.01 7.86 5.47
CA PRO A 42 0.59 9.10 5.93
C PRO A 42 -0.27 10.34 5.66
N ILE A 43 -0.98 10.35 4.53
CA ILE A 43 -1.88 11.43 4.10
C ILE A 43 -3.23 10.81 3.71
N ALA A 44 -4.33 11.43 4.14
CA ALA A 44 -5.66 11.02 3.75
C ALA A 44 -5.90 11.22 2.24
N PHE A 45 -6.50 10.24 1.57
CA PHE A 45 -6.97 10.38 0.20
C PHE A 45 -8.26 11.19 0.12
N ASN A 46 -8.45 11.93 -0.97
CA ASN A 46 -9.71 12.65 -1.21
C ASN A 46 -10.74 11.80 -1.96
N ASN A 47 -10.28 10.84 -2.77
CA ASN A 47 -11.09 9.92 -3.57
C ASN A 47 -10.74 8.47 -3.24
N LEU A 48 -11.56 7.55 -3.73
CA LEU A 48 -11.26 6.13 -3.66
C LEU A 48 -9.95 5.82 -4.38
N GLN A 49 -9.06 5.15 -3.67
CA GLN A 49 -7.73 4.75 -4.11
C GLN A 49 -7.68 3.24 -4.40
N SER A 50 -6.77 2.85 -5.28
CA SER A 50 -6.43 1.45 -5.53
C SER A 50 -5.25 1.05 -4.66
N VAL A 51 -5.34 -0.07 -3.96
CA VAL A 51 -4.29 -0.54 -3.05
C VAL A 51 -3.76 -1.89 -3.54
N ASN A 52 -2.45 -2.02 -3.62
CA ASN A 52 -1.76 -3.27 -3.86
C ASN A 52 -0.82 -3.59 -2.69
N ILE A 53 -0.75 -4.87 -2.33
CA ILE A 53 0.04 -5.37 -1.20
C ILE A 53 0.78 -6.63 -1.62
N ILE A 54 2.05 -6.69 -1.24
CA ILE A 54 2.94 -7.83 -1.43
C ILE A 54 3.36 -8.33 -0.05
N ASN A 55 3.26 -9.64 0.15
CA ASN A 55 3.69 -10.29 1.39
C ASN A 55 5.21 -10.45 1.40
N ILE A 56 5.81 -10.23 2.57
CA ILE A 56 7.24 -10.48 2.82
C ILE A 56 7.32 -11.66 3.80
N ALA A 57 7.89 -12.77 3.33
CA ALA A 57 8.12 -13.97 4.11
C ALA A 57 9.42 -14.62 3.63
N ASP A 58 10.34 -14.91 4.56
CA ASP A 58 11.63 -15.54 4.24
C ASP A 58 11.53 -17.07 4.17
N ILE A 59 10.68 -17.65 5.02
CA ILE A 59 10.43 -19.09 5.11
C ILE A 59 8.92 -19.24 5.22
N LEU A 60 8.30 -19.95 4.28
CA LEU A 60 6.89 -20.34 4.39
C LEU A 60 6.76 -21.58 5.27
N ASP A 61 5.58 -21.80 5.84
CA ASP A 61 5.32 -23.04 6.57
C ASP A 61 5.21 -24.25 5.61
N GLN A 62 4.78 -25.39 6.13
CA GLN A 62 4.73 -26.65 5.40
C GLN A 62 3.89 -26.58 4.11
N ASP A 63 2.86 -25.74 4.07
CA ASP A 63 1.96 -25.68 2.93
C ASP A 63 2.59 -24.89 1.77
N GLY A 64 3.55 -24.00 2.02
CA GLY A 64 4.36 -23.36 1.00
C GLY A 64 3.66 -22.26 0.19
N TRP A 65 2.51 -21.76 0.65
CA TRP A 65 1.78 -20.65 0.02
C TRP A 65 1.08 -19.80 1.07
N VAL A 66 0.99 -18.48 0.85
CA VAL A 66 0.31 -17.53 1.76
C VAL A 66 -1.09 -17.22 1.26
N THR A 67 -2.09 -17.27 2.14
CA THR A 67 -3.40 -16.64 1.90
C THR A 67 -3.43 -15.25 2.54
N SER A 68 -3.74 -14.22 1.76
CA SER A 68 -3.95 -12.86 2.25
C SER A 68 -5.02 -12.13 1.48
N ALA A 69 -5.61 -11.11 2.09
CA ALA A 69 -6.60 -10.25 1.47
C ALA A 69 -6.54 -8.83 2.03
N ILE A 70 -6.99 -7.87 1.22
CA ILE A 70 -7.39 -6.54 1.70
C ILE A 70 -8.84 -6.67 2.14
N LYS A 71 -9.09 -6.54 3.44
CA LYS A 71 -10.43 -6.68 4.01
C LYS A 71 -11.28 -5.44 3.77
N SER A 72 -10.66 -4.26 3.86
CA SER A 72 -11.35 -2.98 3.63
C SER A 72 -10.37 -1.89 3.23
N ILE A 73 -10.87 -0.92 2.46
CA ILE A 73 -10.15 0.29 2.03
C ILE A 73 -11.04 1.49 2.35
N THR A 74 -10.45 2.49 3.00
CA THR A 74 -11.07 3.80 3.27
C THR A 74 -10.08 4.88 2.91
N ASN A 75 -10.48 6.14 2.82
CA ASN A 75 -9.55 7.23 2.49
C ASN A 75 -8.43 7.44 3.52
N LEU A 76 -8.52 6.87 4.73
CA LEU A 76 -7.54 7.05 5.81
C LEU A 76 -6.62 5.84 6.02
N LYS A 77 -7.11 4.66 5.65
CA LYS A 77 -6.45 3.39 5.96
C LYS A 77 -6.98 2.24 5.12
N PHE A 78 -6.20 1.17 5.08
CA PHE A 78 -6.68 -0.16 4.67
C PHE A 78 -6.51 -1.16 5.81
N THR A 79 -7.31 -2.21 5.79
CA THR A 79 -7.18 -3.35 6.69
C THR A 79 -6.64 -4.53 5.91
N TYR A 80 -5.50 -5.05 6.34
CA TYR A 80 -4.87 -6.23 5.73
C TYR A 80 -5.07 -7.45 6.62
N MET A 81 -5.44 -8.57 6.00
CA MET A 81 -5.58 -9.83 6.69
C MET A 81 -4.77 -10.94 6.01
N THR A 82 -4.16 -11.80 6.81
CA THR A 82 -3.47 -12.99 6.31
C THR A 82 -3.53 -14.11 7.32
N ALA A 83 -3.69 -15.33 6.80
CA ALA A 83 -3.62 -16.54 7.60
C ALA A 83 -2.15 -16.94 7.82
N GLN A 84 -1.92 -17.69 8.90
CA GLN A 84 -0.61 -18.20 9.32
C GLN A 84 0.18 -18.73 8.13
N ASN A 85 1.40 -18.22 7.94
CA ASN A 85 2.37 -18.70 6.93
C ASN A 85 3.72 -17.99 7.07
N SER A 86 4.10 -17.61 8.31
CA SER A 86 5.38 -16.95 8.60
C SER A 86 5.62 -15.62 7.86
N VAL A 87 4.55 -14.91 7.47
CA VAL A 87 4.68 -13.54 6.94
C VAL A 87 5.18 -12.62 8.05
N THR A 88 6.30 -11.95 7.78
CA THR A 88 6.97 -11.04 8.72
C THR A 88 6.76 -9.56 8.37
N GLY A 89 6.19 -9.30 7.19
CA GLY A 89 5.88 -7.95 6.77
C GLY A 89 5.05 -7.89 5.50
N ILE A 90 4.62 -6.68 5.17
CA ILE A 90 4.00 -6.35 3.89
C ILE A 90 4.69 -5.13 3.28
N SER A 91 4.80 -5.12 1.96
CA SER A 91 5.08 -3.93 1.17
C SER A 91 3.80 -3.51 0.45
N TRP A 92 3.46 -2.23 0.46
CA TRP A 92 2.21 -1.76 -0.12
C TRP A 92 2.38 -0.47 -0.92
N ILE A 93 1.47 -0.28 -1.87
CA ILE A 93 1.28 0.98 -2.60
C ILE A 93 -0.21 1.26 -2.73
N ALA A 94 -0.59 2.51 -2.52
CA ALA A 94 -1.93 3.05 -2.70
C ALA A 94 -1.87 4.20 -3.70
N ILE A 95 -2.66 4.10 -4.75
CA ILE A 95 -2.68 5.01 -5.90
C ILE A 95 -4.03 5.71 -5.91
N GLY A 96 -4.03 7.02 -5.74
CA GLY A 96 -5.20 7.87 -5.77
C GLY A 96 -5.57 8.25 -7.21
N ASN A 97 -6.87 8.24 -7.52
CA ASN A 97 -7.42 8.76 -8.78
C ASN A 97 -7.45 10.29 -8.83
#